data_AF-A0A0A9CK38-F1
#
_entry.id   AF-A0A0A9CK38-F1
#
_cell.length_a   1.000
_cell.length_b   1.000
_cell.length_c   1.000
_cell.angle_alpha   90.00
_cell.angle_beta   90.00
_cell.angle_gamma   90.00
#
_symmetry.space_group_name_H-M   'P 1'
#
loop_
_entity.id
_entity.type
_entity.pdbx_description
1 polymer ?
#
loop_
_entity_poly.entity_id
_entity_poly.type
_entity_poly.pdbx_seq_one_letter_code
_entity_poly.pdbx_strand_id
1 'polypeptide(L)'
;MALLSAVKVGIFVVQAAGNTGPSPKSMSSYSPWIFTVGASAHDRVYDNYVVLGNNLTIPGVGLAPGTDGDCMYTLIAAPHALKNNTAASPTEMSLGECQDSSCLDEDLIRGKILVCSYSIRFVLGLSSVKQALDTAKNVSAAGVIFYLDPFVLGFQLSPTPMRMPGLIIPSSDDSKVFLTYYNDSLVRDETSDRIVSFGGVAKILGGLKPNYGNSAPKVMFYSARGPDPEDNSLSNADVLKPNLVAPGSSIWGAWSSLGLDSAEFAGESFAMLSGTSMAAPHVAGLAALIKQRFPSFSPAAIGSALSTTTTLSDRQGNPIMAQRTYNNPDSTQTPATPFDMGNGFVNATAALDPGLIFDSSYDDYFSFLCGINGSGPVVTNYTGNSCMASTMTGADLNLPSITIAVLNESRILTRTVTNVAADESYTVSYSAPYGVAVSVAPTQFFIASGRKQLITFVVNATMNSSSASFGNVGFYGDKGHRAIIPFSVISKVVYST
;
A
#
# COMPACT_ATOMS: atom_id res chain seq x y z
N MET A 1 6.90 4.18 24.17
CA MET A 1 6.45 5.10 25.24
C MET A 1 6.44 6.58 24.85
N ALA A 2 7.42 7.09 24.08
CA ALA A 2 7.42 8.49 23.62
C ALA A 2 6.12 8.90 22.88
N LEU A 3 5.66 8.07 21.94
CA LEU A 3 4.41 8.31 21.20
C LEU A 3 3.17 8.30 22.09
N LEU A 4 3.14 7.47 23.14
CA LEU A 4 2.04 7.50 24.13
C LEU A 4 2.07 8.79 24.96
N SER A 5 3.26 9.36 25.21
CA SER A 5 3.38 10.65 25.91
C SER A 5 2.84 11.80 25.06
N ALA A 6 3.00 11.74 23.74
CA ALA A 6 2.35 12.68 22.82
C ALA A 6 0.82 12.55 22.90
N VAL A 7 0.30 11.32 22.88
CA VAL A 7 -1.15 11.06 23.02
C VAL A 7 -1.70 11.57 24.36
N LYS A 8 -0.95 11.41 25.45
CA LYS A 8 -1.31 11.91 26.79
C LYS A 8 -1.60 13.42 26.79
N VAL A 9 -0.85 14.20 26.01
CA VAL A 9 -1.03 15.66 25.89
C VAL A 9 -1.93 16.07 24.72
N GLY A 10 -2.66 15.12 24.13
CA GLY A 10 -3.65 15.39 23.08
C GLY A 10 -3.09 15.46 21.66
N ILE A 11 -1.87 14.98 21.42
CA ILE A 11 -1.27 14.93 20.08
C ILE A 11 -1.63 13.61 19.40
N PHE A 12 -2.28 13.69 18.24
CA PHE A 12 -2.57 12.54 17.39
C PHE A 12 -1.30 12.08 16.66
N VAL A 13 -1.04 10.77 16.69
CA VAL A 13 0.16 10.16 16.10
C VAL A 13 -0.25 9.25 14.95
N VAL A 14 0.26 9.56 13.75
CA VAL A 14 0.07 8.74 12.55
C VAL A 14 1.38 8.05 12.20
N GLN A 15 1.32 6.76 11.88
CA GLN A 15 2.49 6.00 11.44
C GLN A 15 2.15 5.13 10.23
N ALA A 16 3.09 5.04 9.30
CA ALA A 16 3.01 4.11 8.18
C ALA A 16 3.00 2.66 8.67
N ALA A 17 2.19 1.80 8.05
CA ALA A 17 2.09 0.39 8.41
C ALA A 17 3.38 -0.40 8.13
N GLY A 18 4.16 0.01 7.12
CA GLY A 18 5.31 -0.72 6.60
C GLY A 18 5.09 -1.18 5.15
N ASN A 19 6.18 -1.47 4.43
CA ASN A 19 6.17 -1.84 3.01
C ASN A 19 6.59 -3.31 2.76
N THR A 20 6.38 -4.16 3.76
CA THR A 20 6.83 -5.56 3.86
C THR A 20 5.71 -6.57 3.62
N GLY A 21 4.55 -6.13 3.11
CA GLY A 21 3.45 -7.00 2.69
C GLY A 21 3.83 -7.92 1.52
N PRO A 22 2.92 -8.72 0.96
CA PRO A 22 1.53 -8.92 1.37
C PRO A 22 1.39 -10.04 2.41
N SER A 23 2.49 -10.59 2.94
CA SER A 23 2.45 -11.63 3.95
C SER A 23 1.74 -11.14 5.23
N PRO A 24 0.95 -11.99 5.90
CA PRO A 24 0.38 -11.67 7.22
C PRO A 24 1.47 -11.31 8.24
N LYS A 25 1.12 -10.51 9.25
CA LYS A 25 2.03 -10.08 10.34
C LYS A 25 3.30 -9.36 9.85
N SER A 26 3.20 -8.64 8.74
CA SER A 26 4.33 -7.91 8.17
C SER A 26 4.45 -6.47 8.69
N MET A 27 3.54 -6.04 9.57
CA MET A 27 3.49 -4.65 10.03
C MET A 27 4.70 -4.24 10.87
N SER A 28 4.92 -2.93 10.95
CA SER A 28 5.95 -2.30 11.80
C SER A 28 5.38 -1.29 12.81
N SER A 29 4.04 -1.16 12.87
CA SER A 29 3.34 -0.18 13.71
C SER A 29 2.20 -0.87 14.46
N TYR A 30 2.45 -1.14 15.74
CA TYR A 30 1.66 -2.08 16.55
C TYR A 30 0.79 -1.38 17.60
N SER A 31 1.29 -0.31 18.21
CA SER A 31 0.67 0.20 19.43
C SER A 31 -0.78 0.69 19.25
N PRO A 32 -1.69 0.44 20.21
CA PRO A 32 -3.10 0.81 20.08
C PRO A 32 -3.36 2.33 20.02
N TRP A 33 -2.46 3.13 20.61
CA TRP A 33 -2.53 4.59 20.61
C TRP A 33 -1.89 5.25 19.37
N ILE A 34 -1.31 4.46 18.46
CA ILE A 34 -0.78 4.94 17.18
C ILE A 34 -1.81 4.67 16.10
N PHE A 35 -2.10 5.65 15.26
CA PHE A 35 -2.98 5.48 14.11
C PHE A 35 -2.19 5.01 12.90
N THR A 36 -2.32 3.72 12.58
CA THR A 36 -1.51 3.04 11.58
C THR A 36 -2.17 3.03 10.21
N VAL A 37 -1.45 3.46 9.17
CA VAL A 37 -2.00 3.68 7.83
C VAL A 37 -1.37 2.74 6.81
N GLY A 38 -2.21 1.91 6.19
CA GLY A 38 -1.85 1.10 5.03
C GLY A 38 -1.96 1.89 3.72
N ALA A 39 -1.40 1.34 2.63
CA ALA A 39 -1.34 1.99 1.33
C ALA A 39 -2.29 1.35 0.32
N SER A 40 -3.07 2.19 -0.36
CA SER A 40 -3.84 1.81 -1.53
C SER A 40 -3.43 2.60 -2.78
N ALA A 41 -3.70 2.04 -3.96
CA ALA A 41 -3.76 2.80 -5.19
C ALA A 41 -4.97 3.74 -5.17
N HIS A 42 -4.80 4.91 -5.79
CA HIS A 42 -5.88 5.76 -6.24
C HIS A 42 -6.29 5.40 -7.68
N ASP A 43 -7.30 6.09 -8.21
CA ASP A 43 -7.84 5.91 -9.56
C ASP A 43 -6.89 6.39 -10.67
N ARG A 44 -6.02 7.35 -10.41
CA ARG A 44 -5.10 7.87 -11.43
C ARG A 44 -4.04 6.82 -11.81
N VAL A 45 -3.93 6.53 -13.11
CA VAL A 45 -2.95 5.64 -13.73
C VAL A 45 -2.25 6.40 -14.87
N TYR A 46 -1.01 6.06 -15.16
CA TYR A 46 -0.26 6.57 -16.31
C TYR A 46 0.02 5.40 -17.24
N ASP A 47 -0.90 5.16 -18.16
CA ASP A 47 -0.80 4.07 -19.11
C ASP A 47 0.30 4.41 -20.12
N ASN A 48 1.28 3.52 -20.27
CA ASN A 48 2.31 3.61 -21.30
C ASN A 48 2.37 2.26 -22.02
N TYR A 49 2.60 2.29 -23.33
CA TYR A 49 2.60 1.09 -24.15
C TYR A 49 3.66 1.17 -25.24
N VAL A 50 4.16 0.01 -25.62
CA VAL A 50 4.92 -0.16 -26.85
C VAL A 50 4.12 -1.01 -27.83
N VAL A 51 4.01 -0.54 -29.07
CA VAL A 51 3.43 -1.28 -30.19
C VAL A 51 4.56 -1.77 -31.07
N LEU A 52 4.64 -3.08 -31.28
CA LEU A 52 5.69 -3.75 -32.06
C LEU A 52 5.29 -3.84 -33.54
N GLY A 53 6.25 -4.08 -34.42
CA GLY A 53 6.01 -4.20 -35.87
C GLY A 53 5.08 -5.35 -36.27
N ASN A 54 4.91 -6.36 -35.40
CA ASN A 54 3.93 -7.44 -35.57
C ASN A 54 2.54 -7.11 -34.98
N ASN A 55 2.29 -5.84 -34.66
CA ASN A 55 1.06 -5.31 -34.08
C ASN A 55 0.74 -5.78 -32.64
N LEU A 56 1.68 -6.47 -31.99
CA LEU A 56 1.57 -6.81 -30.58
C LEU A 56 1.81 -5.55 -29.73
N THR A 57 0.94 -5.32 -28.75
CA THR A 57 1.04 -4.18 -27.84
C THR A 57 1.40 -4.67 -26.44
N ILE A 58 2.49 -4.15 -25.88
CA ILE A 58 2.97 -4.52 -24.55
C ILE A 58 2.72 -3.36 -23.58
N PRO A 59 2.06 -3.61 -22.43
CA PRO A 59 1.92 -2.61 -21.38
C PRO A 59 3.25 -2.34 -20.69
N GLY A 60 3.47 -1.08 -20.34
CA GLY A 60 4.62 -0.64 -19.56
C GLY A 60 4.27 0.50 -18.63
N VAL A 61 5.29 0.94 -17.89
CA VAL A 61 5.24 2.10 -17.01
C VAL A 61 6.31 3.11 -17.42
N GLY A 62 6.19 4.33 -16.93
CA GLY A 62 7.14 5.40 -17.18
C GLY A 62 6.43 6.70 -17.54
N LEU A 63 6.91 7.80 -16.97
CA LEU A 63 6.36 9.13 -17.17
C LEU A 63 7.17 9.80 -18.28
N ALA A 64 6.91 9.39 -19.51
CA ALA A 64 7.71 9.71 -20.67
C ALA A 64 6.84 10.13 -21.86
N PRO A 65 7.32 11.00 -22.76
CA PRO A 65 6.66 11.23 -24.04
C PRO A 65 6.62 9.95 -24.88
N GLY A 66 5.73 9.91 -25.87
CA GLY A 66 5.76 8.88 -26.92
C GLY A 66 6.79 9.22 -28.00
N THR A 67 7.08 8.27 -28.87
CA THR A 67 7.83 8.52 -30.11
C THR A 67 6.99 9.36 -31.09
N ASP A 68 7.63 10.03 -32.04
CA ASP A 68 6.93 10.98 -32.92
C ASP A 68 5.91 10.31 -33.84
N GLY A 69 4.64 10.69 -33.68
CA GLY A 69 3.53 10.30 -34.55
C GLY A 69 3.30 8.78 -34.61
N ASP A 70 2.96 8.30 -35.81
CA ASP A 70 2.74 6.88 -36.08
C ASP A 70 3.98 6.16 -36.64
N CYS A 71 5.14 6.82 -36.63
CA CYS A 71 6.37 6.26 -37.13
C CYS A 71 6.85 5.10 -36.27
N MET A 72 7.24 4.02 -36.93
CA MET A 72 7.92 2.89 -36.30
C MET A 72 9.43 3.11 -36.35
N TYR A 73 10.10 2.86 -35.22
CA TYR A 73 11.54 3.04 -35.06
C TYR A 73 12.20 1.67 -34.94
N THR A 74 13.35 1.49 -35.59
CA THR A 74 14.13 0.25 -35.43
C THR A 74 14.54 0.06 -33.97
N LEU A 75 14.47 -1.18 -33.48
CA LEU A 75 14.98 -1.59 -32.17
C LEU A 75 16.45 -2.01 -32.28
N ILE A 76 17.26 -1.61 -31.30
CA ILE A 76 18.62 -2.10 -31.17
C ILE A 76 18.97 -2.31 -29.69
N ALA A 77 19.34 -3.53 -29.31
CA ALA A 77 19.79 -3.82 -27.95
C ALA A 77 21.22 -3.35 -27.76
N ALA A 78 21.52 -2.76 -26.60
CA ALA A 78 22.85 -2.27 -26.28
C ALA A 78 23.97 -3.30 -26.50
N PRO A 79 23.80 -4.60 -26.16
CA PRO A 79 24.81 -5.63 -26.45
C PRO A 79 25.09 -5.86 -27.95
N HIS A 80 24.19 -5.46 -28.84
CA HIS A 80 24.34 -5.60 -30.30
C HIS A 80 24.84 -4.33 -30.99
N ALA A 81 25.16 -3.27 -30.25
CA ALA A 81 25.52 -1.97 -30.78
C ALA A 81 26.94 -1.53 -30.36
N LEU A 82 27.89 -2.45 -30.31
CA LEU A 82 29.24 -2.18 -29.79
C LEU A 82 30.21 -1.63 -30.85
N LYS A 83 31.10 -0.71 -30.45
CA LYS A 83 32.22 -0.24 -31.26
C LYS A 83 33.24 -1.38 -31.43
N ASN A 84 33.46 -1.82 -32.66
CA ASN A 84 34.31 -2.95 -33.03
C ASN A 84 33.85 -4.30 -32.46
N ASN A 85 34.22 -5.41 -33.13
CA ASN A 85 34.02 -6.79 -32.66
C ASN A 85 34.84 -7.12 -31.38
N THR A 86 35.06 -6.17 -30.47
CA THR A 86 35.36 -6.51 -29.09
C THR A 86 34.13 -7.22 -28.55
N ALA A 87 34.21 -8.54 -28.50
CA ALA A 87 33.29 -9.33 -27.69
C ALA A 87 33.29 -8.67 -26.32
N ALA A 88 32.18 -8.00 -25.97
CA ALA A 88 31.95 -7.68 -24.58
C ALA A 88 32.17 -8.99 -23.83
N SER A 89 33.02 -8.97 -22.81
CA SER A 89 33.08 -10.09 -21.90
C SER A 89 31.62 -10.40 -21.52
N PRO A 90 31.14 -11.65 -21.63
CA PRO A 90 29.74 -12.03 -21.42
C PRO A 90 29.19 -11.75 -20.00
N THR A 91 29.89 -10.92 -19.23
CA THR A 91 29.70 -10.63 -17.81
C THR A 91 29.43 -9.16 -17.48
N GLU A 92 29.54 -8.21 -18.43
CA GLU A 92 29.24 -6.81 -18.12
C GLU A 92 27.73 -6.53 -18.19
N MET A 93 27.02 -6.93 -17.14
CA MET A 93 25.60 -6.63 -16.91
C MET A 93 25.29 -5.12 -17.09
N SER A 94 26.25 -4.24 -16.79
CA SER A 94 26.18 -2.79 -16.99
C SER A 94 25.99 -2.36 -18.46
N LEU A 95 26.50 -3.15 -19.41
CA LEU A 95 26.38 -2.89 -20.84
C LEU A 95 24.94 -3.06 -21.31
N GLY A 96 24.31 -4.18 -20.93
CA GLY A 96 22.89 -4.43 -21.20
C GLY A 96 21.99 -3.38 -20.56
N GLU A 97 22.40 -2.85 -19.41
CA GLU A 97 21.67 -1.82 -18.68
C GLU A 97 21.88 -0.38 -19.22
N CYS A 98 22.62 -0.23 -20.32
CA CYS A 98 22.89 1.07 -20.96
C CYS A 98 23.57 2.09 -20.04
N GLN A 99 24.46 1.66 -19.15
CA GLN A 99 25.04 2.56 -18.14
C GLN A 99 26.27 3.35 -18.64
N ASP A 100 26.83 2.98 -19.79
CA ASP A 100 27.99 3.66 -20.40
C ASP A 100 27.87 3.71 -21.93
N SER A 101 28.11 4.89 -22.52
CA SER A 101 28.10 5.12 -23.97
C SER A 101 29.46 4.87 -24.63
N SER A 102 30.55 4.73 -23.87
CA SER A 102 31.93 4.66 -24.40
C SER A 102 32.11 3.52 -25.42
N CYS A 103 31.51 2.37 -25.14
CA CYS A 103 31.55 1.15 -25.94
C CYS A 103 30.47 1.07 -27.04
N LEU A 104 29.52 2.02 -27.11
CA LEU A 104 28.38 1.95 -28.02
C LEU A 104 28.63 2.71 -29.33
N ASP A 105 28.36 2.09 -30.47
CA ASP A 105 28.48 2.68 -31.80
C ASP A 105 27.30 3.62 -32.08
N GLU A 106 27.57 4.92 -32.07
CA GLU A 106 26.56 5.95 -32.31
C GLU A 106 25.93 5.84 -33.70
N ASP A 107 26.70 5.49 -34.74
CA ASP A 107 26.16 5.42 -36.10
C ASP A 107 25.18 4.26 -36.26
N LEU A 108 25.37 3.17 -35.50
CA LEU A 108 24.40 2.08 -35.44
C LEU A 108 23.12 2.44 -34.69
N ILE A 109 23.20 3.29 -33.65
CA ILE A 109 22.08 3.59 -32.73
C ILE A 109 21.29 4.83 -33.16
N ARG A 110 21.92 5.80 -33.83
CA ARG A 110 21.32 7.11 -34.14
C ARG A 110 19.94 6.96 -34.78
N GLY A 111 18.93 7.59 -34.16
CA GLY A 111 17.54 7.56 -34.63
C GLY A 111 16.79 6.24 -34.40
N LYS A 112 17.35 5.28 -33.64
CA LYS A 112 16.71 4.02 -33.25
C LYS A 112 16.27 4.04 -31.80
N ILE A 113 15.42 3.11 -31.40
CA ILE A 113 15.08 2.87 -29.99
C ILE A 113 16.13 1.94 -29.39
N LEU A 114 16.81 2.42 -28.35
CA LEU A 114 17.78 1.64 -27.60
C LEU A 114 17.06 0.73 -26.61
N VAL A 115 17.37 -0.57 -26.66
CA VAL A 115 16.81 -1.58 -25.77
C VAL A 115 17.81 -1.89 -24.66
N CYS A 116 17.38 -1.69 -23.42
CA CYS A 116 18.17 -1.85 -22.21
C CYS A 116 17.53 -2.90 -21.29
N SER A 117 18.33 -3.73 -20.64
CA SER A 117 17.87 -4.53 -19.51
C SER A 117 17.82 -3.67 -18.24
N TYR A 118 17.09 -4.13 -17.23
CA TYR A 118 17.33 -3.69 -15.86
C TYR A 118 17.35 -4.89 -14.92
N SER A 119 18.28 -4.86 -13.95
CA SER A 119 18.53 -5.96 -13.04
C SER A 119 18.55 -5.57 -11.56
N ILE A 120 18.98 -6.48 -10.68
CA ILE A 120 19.26 -6.23 -9.26
C ILE A 120 20.22 -5.03 -9.04
N ARG A 121 21.04 -4.68 -10.03
CA ARG A 121 21.95 -3.53 -9.95
C ARG A 121 21.21 -2.20 -9.78
N PHE A 122 19.98 -2.07 -10.28
CA PHE A 122 19.12 -0.91 -10.03
C PHE A 122 18.69 -0.84 -8.56
N VAL A 123 18.44 -2.00 -7.93
CA VAL A 123 18.12 -2.07 -6.49
C VAL A 123 19.31 -1.68 -5.63
N LEU A 124 20.51 -2.09 -6.05
CA LEU A 124 21.77 -1.79 -5.33
C LEU A 124 22.29 -0.36 -5.58
N GLY A 125 21.62 0.44 -6.42
CA GLY A 125 22.08 1.77 -6.81
C GLY A 125 23.34 1.78 -7.69
N LEU A 126 23.69 0.63 -8.28
CA LEU A 126 24.82 0.49 -9.20
C LEU A 126 24.47 0.85 -10.65
N SER A 127 23.17 0.92 -10.95
CA SER A 127 22.61 1.30 -12.25
C SER A 127 21.38 2.19 -12.01
N SER A 128 21.10 3.13 -12.91
CA SER A 128 19.93 4.00 -12.79
C SER A 128 19.28 4.26 -14.14
N VAL A 129 17.97 4.56 -14.11
CA VAL A 129 17.23 4.99 -15.30
C VAL A 129 17.84 6.27 -15.85
N LYS A 130 18.19 7.21 -14.98
CA LYS A 130 18.79 8.50 -15.36
C LYS A 130 20.08 8.32 -16.17
N GLN A 131 21.01 7.51 -15.68
CA GLN A 131 22.26 7.23 -16.39
C GLN A 131 22.00 6.57 -17.75
N ALA A 132 21.05 5.64 -17.84
CA ALA A 132 20.67 5.02 -19.11
C ALA A 132 20.06 6.02 -20.11
N LEU A 133 19.27 6.98 -19.64
CA LEU A 133 18.75 8.07 -20.48
C LEU A 133 19.88 8.98 -20.98
N ASP A 134 20.88 9.25 -20.15
CA ASP A 134 22.03 10.08 -20.55
C ASP A 134 22.93 9.33 -21.55
N THR A 135 23.13 8.02 -21.39
CA THR A 135 23.76 7.15 -22.40
C THR A 135 23.00 7.21 -23.72
N ALA A 136 21.67 7.05 -23.70
CA ALA A 136 20.83 7.07 -24.90
C ALA A 136 20.90 8.41 -25.65
N LYS A 137 20.96 9.54 -24.92
CA LYS A 137 21.19 10.86 -25.52
C LYS A 137 22.58 10.98 -26.15
N ASN A 138 23.62 10.48 -25.49
CA ASN A 138 25.00 10.54 -26.00
C ASN A 138 25.20 9.77 -27.31
N VAL A 139 24.35 8.76 -27.58
CA VAL A 139 24.37 7.97 -28.82
C VAL A 139 23.23 8.34 -29.77
N SER A 140 22.60 9.51 -29.58
CA SER A 140 21.56 10.04 -30.46
C SER A 140 20.37 9.07 -30.68
N ALA A 141 20.00 8.27 -29.66
CA ALA A 141 18.86 7.37 -29.72
C ALA A 141 17.52 8.14 -29.74
N ALA A 142 16.53 7.62 -30.47
CA ALA A 142 15.18 8.20 -30.55
C ALA A 142 14.33 7.90 -29.31
N GLY A 143 14.68 6.87 -28.53
CA GLY A 143 13.96 6.48 -27.33
C GLY A 143 14.63 5.30 -26.62
N VAL A 144 14.10 4.92 -25.46
CA VAL A 144 14.62 3.81 -24.64
C VAL A 144 13.51 2.87 -24.20
N ILE A 145 13.73 1.55 -24.32
CA ILE A 145 12.86 0.54 -23.71
C ILE A 145 13.67 -0.26 -22.70
N PHE A 146 13.18 -0.31 -21.47
CA PHE A 146 13.72 -1.15 -20.40
C PHE A 146 12.90 -2.43 -20.28
N TYR A 147 13.56 -3.59 -20.36
CA TYR A 147 12.93 -4.88 -20.07
C TYR A 147 13.51 -5.48 -18.78
N LEU A 148 12.67 -6.19 -18.03
CA LEU A 148 13.10 -6.87 -16.82
C LEU A 148 13.96 -8.08 -17.18
N ASP A 149 15.16 -8.16 -16.62
CA ASP A 149 15.94 -9.39 -16.69
C ASP A 149 15.16 -10.54 -16.04
N PRO A 150 14.89 -11.65 -16.76
CA PRO A 150 14.02 -12.73 -16.28
C PRO A 150 14.55 -13.45 -15.03
N PHE A 151 15.81 -13.27 -14.66
CA PHE A 151 16.40 -13.83 -13.44
C PHE A 151 16.14 -12.98 -12.18
N VAL A 152 15.53 -11.81 -12.33
CA VAL A 152 15.21 -10.91 -11.21
C VAL A 152 13.79 -11.18 -10.73
N LEU A 153 13.68 -11.61 -9.48
CA LEU A 153 12.39 -11.88 -8.83
C LEU A 153 12.06 -10.80 -7.80
N GLY A 154 10.81 -10.34 -7.81
CA GLY A 154 10.26 -9.48 -6.76
C GLY A 154 10.65 -7.99 -6.80
N PHE A 155 11.36 -7.53 -7.83
CA PHE A 155 11.66 -6.11 -8.03
C PHE A 155 11.04 -5.59 -9.33
N GLN A 156 10.35 -4.45 -9.23
CA GLN A 156 9.80 -3.72 -10.36
C GLN A 156 10.22 -2.26 -10.23
N LEU A 157 10.72 -1.68 -11.32
CA LEU A 157 10.98 -0.25 -11.36
C LEU A 157 9.65 0.50 -11.29
N SER A 158 9.61 1.50 -10.41
CA SER A 158 8.47 2.41 -10.32
C SER A 158 8.40 3.31 -11.57
N PRO A 159 7.22 3.83 -11.92
CA PRO A 159 7.10 4.83 -12.99
C PRO A 159 8.07 5.98 -12.76
N THR A 160 9.05 6.12 -13.65
CA THR A 160 10.13 7.12 -13.53
C THR A 160 9.96 8.20 -14.59
N PRO A 161 10.15 9.49 -14.26
CA PRO A 161 10.21 10.58 -15.23
C PRO A 161 11.31 10.37 -16.28
N MET A 162 10.97 10.54 -17.56
CA MET A 162 11.93 10.48 -18.66
C MET A 162 11.75 11.67 -19.60
N ARG A 163 12.86 12.35 -19.93
CA ARG A 163 12.86 13.53 -20.82
C ARG A 163 13.04 13.19 -22.30
N MET A 164 12.85 11.92 -22.67
CA MET A 164 12.87 11.40 -24.03
C MET A 164 11.86 10.25 -24.13
N PRO A 165 11.47 9.81 -25.33
CA PRO A 165 10.57 8.68 -25.49
C PRO A 165 11.07 7.45 -24.74
N GLY A 166 10.21 6.88 -23.91
CA GLY A 166 10.67 5.90 -22.92
C GLY A 166 9.57 4.99 -22.40
N LEU A 167 9.94 3.74 -22.11
CA LEU A 167 9.03 2.75 -21.53
C LEU A 167 9.81 1.73 -20.68
N ILE A 168 9.25 1.36 -19.54
CA ILE A 168 9.72 0.26 -18.69
C ILE A 168 8.70 -0.85 -18.76
N ILE A 169 9.11 -2.08 -19.05
CA ILE A 169 8.26 -3.28 -18.99
C ILE A 169 8.45 -3.93 -17.62
N PRO A 170 7.53 -3.73 -16.65
CA PRO A 170 7.70 -4.22 -15.27
C PRO A 170 7.43 -5.72 -15.11
N SER A 171 6.78 -6.32 -16.10
CA SER A 171 6.33 -7.71 -16.10
C SER A 171 7.40 -8.62 -16.71
N SER A 172 7.76 -9.69 -16.00
CA SER A 172 8.73 -10.68 -16.49
C SER A 172 8.21 -11.42 -17.73
N ASP A 173 6.91 -11.67 -17.80
CA ASP A 173 6.32 -12.41 -18.91
C ASP A 173 6.21 -11.53 -20.16
N ASP A 174 5.83 -10.27 -19.99
CA ASP A 174 5.83 -9.30 -21.08
C ASP A 174 7.26 -9.00 -21.57
N SER A 175 8.25 -8.99 -20.66
CA SER A 175 9.66 -8.85 -21.04
C SER A 175 10.15 -10.04 -21.87
N LYS A 176 9.72 -11.27 -21.56
CA LYS A 176 10.02 -12.45 -22.41
C LYS A 176 9.39 -12.33 -23.79
N VAL A 177 8.12 -11.92 -23.86
CA VAL A 177 7.42 -11.70 -25.15
C VAL A 177 8.15 -10.65 -25.99
N PHE A 178 8.54 -9.53 -25.38
CA PHE A 178 9.31 -8.47 -26.03
C PHE A 178 10.65 -8.98 -26.56
N LEU A 179 11.40 -9.73 -25.75
CA LEU A 179 12.70 -10.29 -26.13
C LEU A 179 12.60 -11.34 -27.24
N THR A 180 11.58 -12.20 -27.21
CA THR A 180 11.33 -13.15 -28.30
C THR A 180 11.10 -12.41 -29.61
N TYR A 181 10.23 -11.39 -29.62
CA TYR A 181 10.02 -10.55 -30.81
C TYR A 181 11.33 -9.91 -31.31
N TYR A 182 12.10 -9.31 -30.39
CA TYR A 182 13.37 -8.68 -30.75
C TYR A 182 14.35 -9.67 -31.39
N ASN A 183 14.54 -10.84 -30.77
CA ASN A 183 15.47 -11.86 -31.26
C ASN A 183 15.04 -12.46 -32.60
N ASP A 184 13.75 -12.74 -32.78
CA ASP A 184 13.19 -13.28 -34.03
C ASP A 184 13.31 -12.27 -35.20
N SER A 185 13.48 -10.99 -34.88
CA SER A 185 13.63 -9.91 -35.85
C SER A 185 15.08 -9.65 -36.30
N LEU A 186 16.06 -10.33 -35.70
CA LEU A 186 17.47 -10.19 -36.05
C LEU A 186 17.78 -10.95 -37.33
N VAL A 187 18.43 -10.28 -38.29
CA VAL A 187 18.95 -10.95 -39.49
C VAL A 187 20.42 -11.28 -39.24
N ARG A 188 20.75 -12.56 -39.34
CA ARG A 188 22.10 -13.08 -39.15
C ARG A 188 22.67 -13.62 -40.46
N ASP A 189 23.96 -13.44 -40.63
CA ASP A 189 24.72 -14.10 -41.69
C ASP A 189 24.83 -15.60 -41.39
N GLU A 190 24.42 -16.45 -42.33
CA GLU A 190 24.34 -17.90 -42.14
C GLU A 190 25.71 -18.55 -41.82
N THR A 191 26.80 -17.92 -42.25
CA THR A 191 28.15 -18.49 -42.10
C THR A 191 28.87 -18.07 -40.83
N SER A 192 28.68 -16.82 -40.41
CA SER A 192 29.38 -16.22 -39.28
C SER A 192 28.52 -16.07 -38.02
N ASP A 193 27.21 -16.32 -38.14
CA ASP A 193 26.18 -16.10 -37.11
C ASP A 193 26.14 -14.64 -36.59
N ARG A 194 26.77 -13.71 -37.34
CA ARG A 194 26.83 -12.29 -37.01
C ARG A 194 25.54 -11.60 -37.42
N ILE A 195 25.08 -10.69 -36.57
CA ILE A 195 23.94 -9.82 -36.89
C ILE A 195 24.36 -8.86 -38.00
N VAL A 196 23.65 -8.88 -39.12
CA VAL A 196 23.89 -8.01 -40.28
C VAL A 196 22.83 -6.93 -40.45
N SER A 197 21.62 -7.13 -39.90
CA SER A 197 20.61 -6.07 -39.84
C SER A 197 19.59 -6.29 -38.71
N PHE A 198 18.90 -5.22 -38.34
CA PHE A 198 17.90 -5.18 -37.27
C PHE A 198 16.51 -4.96 -37.88
N GLY A 199 15.70 -6.01 -37.96
CA GLY A 199 14.35 -5.96 -38.55
C GLY A 199 13.25 -5.55 -37.57
N GLY A 200 13.50 -5.61 -36.27
CA GLY A 200 12.53 -5.28 -35.23
C GLY A 200 12.25 -3.78 -35.22
N VAL A 201 10.97 -3.42 -35.17
CA VAL A 201 10.54 -2.03 -35.08
C VAL A 201 9.47 -1.86 -34.00
N ALA A 202 9.41 -0.69 -33.39
CA ALA A 202 8.41 -0.37 -32.39
C ALA A 202 8.08 1.13 -32.36
N LYS A 203 6.94 1.47 -31.78
CA LYS A 203 6.58 2.84 -31.37
C LYS A 203 6.14 2.87 -29.91
N ILE A 204 6.55 3.90 -29.18
CA ILE A 204 6.17 4.13 -27.78
C ILE A 204 5.02 5.12 -27.76
N LEU A 205 3.91 4.80 -27.11
CA LEU A 205 2.72 5.67 -27.08
C LEU A 205 2.84 6.83 -26.08
N GLY A 206 3.69 6.67 -25.05
CA GLY A 206 3.94 7.66 -24.02
C GLY A 206 3.00 7.53 -22.83
N GLY A 207 3.47 7.98 -21.65
CA GLY A 207 2.80 7.82 -20.35
C GLY A 207 2.65 9.12 -19.56
N LEU A 208 2.59 10.29 -20.22
CA LEU A 208 2.43 11.58 -19.53
C LEU A 208 0.98 11.96 -19.25
N LYS A 209 0.02 11.39 -19.99
CA LYS A 209 -1.40 11.71 -19.81
C LYS A 209 -1.99 10.79 -18.75
N PRO A 210 -2.57 11.33 -17.66
CA PRO A 210 -3.23 10.50 -16.67
C PRO A 210 -4.53 9.94 -17.25
N ASN A 211 -4.81 8.69 -16.92
CA ASN A 211 -6.09 8.04 -17.08
C ASN A 211 -6.67 7.72 -15.69
N TYR A 212 -7.98 7.48 -15.59
CA TYR A 212 -8.66 7.22 -14.33
C TYR A 212 -9.35 5.87 -14.38
N GLY A 213 -8.82 4.92 -13.61
CA GLY A 213 -9.40 3.59 -13.43
C GLY A 213 -10.60 3.62 -12.49
N ASN A 214 -11.52 2.68 -12.71
CA ASN A 214 -12.74 2.56 -11.89
C ASN A 214 -12.61 1.54 -10.75
N SER A 215 -11.54 0.74 -10.71
CA SER A 215 -11.29 -0.32 -9.72
C SER A 215 -10.50 0.15 -8.49
N ALA A 216 -10.41 1.47 -8.28
CA ALA A 216 -9.77 2.07 -7.11
C ALA A 216 -10.79 2.37 -6.00
N PRO A 217 -10.38 2.33 -4.72
CA PRO A 217 -9.03 2.01 -4.25
C PRO A 217 -8.76 0.50 -4.25
N LYS A 218 -7.48 0.16 -4.37
CA LYS A 218 -6.97 -1.23 -4.27
C LYS A 218 -5.80 -1.26 -3.30
N VAL A 219 -5.79 -2.18 -2.33
CA VAL A 219 -4.69 -2.25 -1.37
C VAL A 219 -3.46 -2.84 -2.04
N MET A 220 -2.34 -2.11 -1.95
CA MET A 220 -1.11 -2.45 -2.66
C MET A 220 -0.40 -3.65 -2.05
N PHE A 221 0.25 -4.48 -2.88
CA PHE A 221 0.93 -5.70 -2.43
C PHE A 221 1.98 -5.42 -1.35
N TYR A 222 2.71 -4.32 -1.46
CA TYR A 222 3.74 -3.94 -0.49
C TYR A 222 3.16 -3.47 0.86
N SER A 223 1.89 -3.03 0.91
CA SER A 223 1.30 -2.55 2.16
C SER A 223 1.32 -3.66 3.19
N ALA A 224 1.98 -3.43 4.32
CA ALA A 224 2.08 -4.42 5.38
C ALA A 224 0.69 -4.81 5.92
N ARG A 225 0.55 -6.08 6.32
CA ARG A 225 -0.70 -6.72 6.71
C ARG A 225 -0.69 -7.10 8.18
N GLY A 226 -1.83 -6.95 8.83
CA GLY A 226 -2.09 -7.57 10.12
C GLY A 226 -2.11 -9.11 10.04
N PRO A 227 -2.48 -9.81 11.12
CA PRO A 227 -2.76 -9.28 12.46
C PRO A 227 -1.56 -8.57 13.09
N ASP A 228 -1.83 -7.76 14.11
CA ASP A 228 -0.81 -7.16 14.96
C ASP A 228 -0.09 -8.25 15.78
N PRO A 229 1.25 -8.34 15.75
CA PRO A 229 1.99 -9.17 16.71
C PRO A 229 1.91 -8.54 18.11
N GLU A 230 1.45 -9.31 19.10
CA GLU A 230 1.31 -8.88 20.50
C GLU A 230 2.66 -8.55 21.13
N ASP A 231 3.67 -9.36 20.85
CA ASP A 231 5.02 -9.22 21.37
C ASP A 231 6.08 -9.90 20.46
N ASN A 232 7.29 -10.08 20.98
CA ASN A 232 8.40 -10.74 20.27
C ASN A 232 8.15 -12.23 19.98
N SER A 233 7.12 -12.86 20.57
CA SER A 233 6.70 -14.23 20.27
C SER A 233 5.83 -14.34 19.01
N LEU A 234 5.45 -13.19 18.42
CA LEU A 234 4.55 -13.09 17.27
C LEU A 234 3.16 -13.72 17.51
N SER A 235 2.71 -13.84 18.77
CA SER A 235 1.30 -14.12 19.07
C SER A 235 0.41 -13.02 18.49
N ASN A 236 -0.85 -13.32 18.19
CA ASN A 236 -1.75 -12.31 17.65
C ASN A 236 -2.27 -11.43 18.79
N ALA A 237 -2.25 -10.11 18.62
CA ALA A 237 -2.88 -9.19 19.54
C ALA A 237 -4.39 -9.10 19.33
N ASP A 238 -5.11 -8.71 20.37
CA ASP A 238 -6.54 -8.37 20.33
C ASP A 238 -6.82 -6.96 19.72
N VAL A 239 -5.90 -6.45 18.90
CA VAL A 239 -5.94 -5.08 18.35
C VAL A 239 -5.86 -5.14 16.83
N LEU A 240 -6.79 -4.45 16.16
CA LEU A 240 -6.81 -4.41 14.70
C LEU A 240 -5.70 -3.52 14.15
N LYS A 241 -4.94 -4.06 13.19
CA LYS A 241 -3.99 -3.31 12.38
C LYS A 241 -4.02 -3.77 10.90
N PRO A 242 -3.83 -2.85 9.93
CA PRO A 242 -3.74 -1.39 10.09
C PRO A 242 -5.07 -0.77 10.57
N ASN A 243 -5.09 0.52 10.90
CA ASN A 243 -6.32 1.20 11.31
C ASN A 243 -7.21 1.54 10.12
N LEU A 244 -6.63 2.01 9.01
CA LEU A 244 -7.28 2.20 7.70
C LEU A 244 -6.25 2.23 6.56
N VAL A 245 -6.71 2.33 5.31
CA VAL A 245 -5.86 2.58 4.13
C VAL A 245 -6.14 3.95 3.49
N ALA A 246 -5.09 4.55 2.95
CA ALA A 246 -5.15 5.83 2.23
C ALA A 246 -4.29 5.78 0.96
N PRO A 247 -4.40 6.77 0.04
CA PRO A 247 -3.60 6.83 -1.17
C PRO A 247 -2.10 6.83 -0.85
N GLY A 248 -1.42 5.76 -1.26
CA GLY A 248 0.01 5.56 -1.03
C GLY A 248 0.78 5.11 -2.25
N SER A 249 0.12 4.81 -3.37
CA SER A 249 0.77 4.41 -4.62
C SER A 249 0.82 5.57 -5.61
N SER A 250 1.96 5.78 -6.25
CA SER A 250 2.15 6.76 -7.32
C SER A 250 1.74 8.20 -6.93
N ILE A 251 2.17 8.62 -5.74
CA ILE A 251 1.85 9.92 -5.16
C ILE A 251 2.90 10.95 -5.57
N TRP A 252 2.45 12.04 -6.20
CA TRP A 252 3.28 13.22 -6.45
C TRP A 252 3.48 14.00 -5.15
N GLY A 253 4.73 14.27 -4.81
CA GLY A 253 5.12 15.13 -3.70
C GLY A 253 6.27 16.06 -4.07
N ALA A 254 6.46 17.12 -3.30
CA ALA A 254 7.63 17.98 -3.44
C ALA A 254 8.91 17.18 -3.20
N TRP A 255 9.93 17.46 -3.99
CA TRP A 255 11.24 16.84 -3.90
C TRP A 255 12.34 17.90 -3.93
N SER A 256 13.43 17.65 -3.20
CA SER A 256 14.57 18.55 -3.24
C SER A 256 15.39 18.29 -4.50
N SER A 257 15.67 19.32 -5.28
CA SER A 257 16.58 19.21 -6.44
C SER A 257 18.01 18.83 -6.03
N LEU A 258 18.35 19.00 -4.75
CA LEU A 258 19.61 18.58 -4.13
C LEU A 258 19.50 17.21 -3.43
N GLY A 259 18.33 16.56 -3.49
CA GLY A 259 18.11 15.24 -2.91
C GLY A 259 18.95 14.19 -3.62
N LEU A 260 19.68 13.39 -2.84
CA LEU A 260 20.55 12.32 -3.34
C LEU A 260 20.00 10.92 -3.01
N ASP A 261 18.86 10.84 -2.31
CA ASP A 261 18.28 9.57 -1.84
C ASP A 261 17.73 8.69 -2.98
N SER A 262 17.50 9.28 -4.17
CA SER A 262 17.08 8.55 -5.37
C SER A 262 17.64 9.24 -6.62
N ALA A 263 18.47 8.51 -7.36
CA ALA A 263 19.15 9.00 -8.56
C ALA A 263 18.15 9.37 -9.68
N GLU A 264 16.99 8.71 -9.70
CA GLU A 264 15.90 8.87 -10.65
C GLU A 264 15.29 10.28 -10.60
N PHE A 265 15.29 10.91 -9.42
CA PHE A 265 14.72 12.24 -9.19
C PHE A 265 15.79 13.32 -8.97
N ALA A 266 17.06 13.01 -9.22
CA ALA A 266 18.15 13.96 -9.01
C ALA A 266 18.01 15.17 -9.94
N GLY A 267 17.89 16.37 -9.37
CA GLY A 267 17.64 17.62 -10.08
C GLY A 267 16.16 17.94 -10.32
N GLU A 268 15.24 17.06 -9.90
CA GLU A 268 13.79 17.29 -10.01
C GLU A 268 13.23 18.02 -8.79
N SER A 269 12.14 18.77 -8.98
CA SER A 269 11.44 19.48 -7.88
C SER A 269 10.22 18.72 -7.35
N PHE A 270 9.83 17.64 -8.03
CA PHE A 270 8.75 16.76 -7.65
C PHE A 270 9.16 15.33 -7.93
N ALA A 271 8.72 14.42 -7.07
CA ALA A 271 8.92 12.99 -7.24
C ALA A 271 7.59 12.27 -7.12
N MET A 272 7.44 11.19 -7.89
CA MET A 272 6.32 10.28 -7.75
C MET A 272 6.81 9.05 -7.00
N LEU A 273 6.32 8.87 -5.77
CA LEU A 273 6.75 7.79 -4.90
C LEU A 273 5.57 6.94 -4.44
N SER A 274 5.89 5.71 -4.05
CA SER A 274 4.94 4.72 -3.56
C SER A 274 5.38 4.21 -2.19
N GLY A 275 4.41 3.98 -1.31
CA GLY A 275 4.64 3.45 0.02
C GLY A 275 3.59 3.87 1.03
N THR A 276 3.53 3.14 2.14
CA THR A 276 2.77 3.54 3.32
C THR A 276 3.27 4.89 3.90
N SER A 277 4.53 5.24 3.65
CA SER A 277 5.10 6.57 3.92
C SER A 277 4.39 7.72 3.19
N MET A 278 3.77 7.46 2.04
CA MET A 278 2.97 8.46 1.30
C MET A 278 1.51 8.45 1.74
N ALA A 279 1.00 7.31 2.22
CA ALA A 279 -0.35 7.20 2.77
C ALA A 279 -0.51 7.90 4.13
N ALA A 280 0.47 7.74 5.03
CA ALA A 280 0.46 8.33 6.36
C ALA A 280 0.24 9.86 6.40
N PRO A 281 0.95 10.69 5.61
CA PRO A 281 0.76 12.15 5.64
C PRO A 281 -0.62 12.60 5.15
N HIS A 282 -1.29 11.85 4.26
CA HIS A 282 -2.69 12.15 3.90
C HIS A 282 -3.60 12.09 5.13
N VAL A 283 -3.46 11.04 5.93
CA VAL A 283 -4.25 10.86 7.16
C VAL A 283 -3.85 11.86 8.23
N ALA A 284 -2.56 12.21 8.35
CA ALA A 284 -2.12 13.26 9.25
C ALA A 284 -2.74 14.63 8.91
N GLY A 285 -2.83 14.97 7.62
CA GLY A 285 -3.51 16.17 7.15
C GLY A 285 -5.01 16.16 7.48
N LEU A 286 -5.68 15.04 7.24
CA LEU A 286 -7.10 14.89 7.59
C LEU A 286 -7.34 14.97 9.10
N ALA A 287 -6.48 14.37 9.91
CA ALA A 287 -6.53 14.48 11.37
C ALA A 287 -6.42 15.94 11.83
N ALA A 288 -5.58 16.75 11.19
CA ALA A 288 -5.49 18.18 11.47
C ALA A 288 -6.80 18.93 11.12
N LEU A 289 -7.44 18.61 10.00
CA LEU A 289 -8.75 19.18 9.63
C LEU A 289 -9.85 18.78 10.62
N ILE A 290 -9.87 17.52 11.06
CA ILE A 290 -10.80 17.05 12.09
C ILE A 290 -10.54 17.78 13.40
N LYS A 291 -9.27 17.95 13.82
CA LYS A 291 -8.92 18.71 15.03
C LYS A 291 -9.31 20.18 14.92
N GLN A 292 -9.21 20.79 13.74
CA GLN A 292 -9.66 22.15 13.49
C GLN A 292 -11.19 22.26 13.65
N ARG A 293 -11.94 21.29 13.12
CA ARG A 293 -13.40 21.24 13.23
C ARG A 293 -13.87 20.94 14.67
N PHE A 294 -13.18 20.05 15.36
CA PHE A 294 -13.47 19.59 16.71
C PHE A 294 -12.25 19.80 17.64
N PRO A 295 -12.01 21.03 18.13
CA PRO A 295 -10.82 21.33 18.94
C PRO A 295 -10.71 20.52 20.23
N SER A 296 -11.83 20.05 20.79
CA SER A 296 -11.88 19.25 22.01
C SER A 296 -11.65 17.76 21.79
N PHE A 297 -11.61 17.27 20.55
CA PHE A 297 -11.40 15.84 20.30
C PHE A 297 -10.05 15.38 20.84
N SER A 298 -10.09 14.25 21.55
CA SER A 298 -8.90 13.49 21.91
C SER A 298 -8.25 12.88 20.65
N PRO A 299 -7.00 12.38 20.74
CA PRO A 299 -6.41 11.58 19.68
C PRO A 299 -7.27 10.36 19.29
N ALA A 300 -7.87 9.67 20.26
CA ALA A 300 -8.73 8.52 20.01
C ALA A 300 -10.04 8.91 19.30
N ALA A 301 -10.65 10.05 19.66
CA ALA A 301 -11.82 10.60 18.99
C ALA A 301 -11.55 10.92 17.51
N ILE A 302 -10.39 11.50 17.20
CA ILE A 302 -9.95 11.75 15.81
C ILE A 302 -9.78 10.43 15.05
N GLY A 303 -9.09 9.46 15.66
CA GLY A 303 -8.91 8.14 15.07
C GLY A 303 -10.26 7.44 14.83
N SER A 304 -11.20 7.57 15.76
CA SER A 304 -12.54 7.03 15.61
C SER A 304 -13.29 7.68 14.46
N ALA A 305 -13.29 9.01 14.35
CA ALA A 305 -13.97 9.70 13.26
C ALA A 305 -13.42 9.27 11.89
N LEU A 306 -12.10 9.07 11.78
CA LEU A 306 -11.48 8.54 10.56
C LEU A 306 -11.87 7.09 10.27
N SER A 307 -11.94 6.24 11.30
CA SER A 307 -12.21 4.81 11.17
C SER A 307 -13.67 4.52 10.83
N THR A 308 -14.62 5.09 11.57
CA THR A 308 -16.04 4.71 11.48
C THR A 308 -16.71 5.16 10.18
N THR A 309 -16.13 6.13 9.48
CA THR A 309 -16.68 6.74 8.27
C THR A 309 -16.00 6.28 6.99
N THR A 310 -15.10 5.29 7.07
CA THR A 310 -14.41 4.72 5.91
C THR A 310 -15.37 4.08 4.90
N THR A 311 -14.89 3.94 3.66
CA THR A 311 -15.58 3.20 2.60
C THR A 311 -14.95 1.82 2.42
N LEU A 312 -15.80 0.80 2.23
CA LEU A 312 -15.40 -0.61 2.03
C LEU A 312 -15.44 -1.05 0.57
N SER A 313 -15.85 -0.14 -0.33
CA SER A 313 -16.07 -0.42 -1.75
C SER A 313 -15.18 0.44 -2.65
N ASP A 314 -14.93 -0.06 -3.86
CA ASP A 314 -14.38 0.72 -4.96
C ASP A 314 -15.43 1.68 -5.56
N ARG A 315 -15.03 2.42 -6.59
CA ARG A 315 -15.92 3.36 -7.28
C ARG A 315 -17.06 2.70 -8.06
N GLN A 316 -17.00 1.40 -8.30
CA GLN A 316 -18.07 0.63 -8.92
C GLN A 316 -19.02 0.01 -7.88
N GLY A 317 -18.74 0.21 -6.58
CA GLY A 317 -19.50 -0.38 -5.49
C GLY A 317 -19.07 -1.82 -5.14
N ASN A 318 -18.07 -2.37 -5.82
CA ASN A 318 -17.53 -3.69 -5.51
C ASN A 318 -16.66 -3.62 -4.25
N PRO A 319 -16.41 -4.74 -3.54
CA PRO A 319 -15.48 -4.75 -2.43
C PRO A 319 -14.09 -4.25 -2.83
N ILE A 320 -13.43 -3.49 -1.95
CA ILE A 320 -12.01 -3.13 -2.13
C ILE A 320 -11.20 -4.41 -2.27
N MET A 321 -10.34 -4.46 -3.29
CA MET A 321 -9.48 -5.61 -3.55
C MET A 321 -8.07 -5.39 -2.95
N ALA A 322 -7.41 -6.47 -2.54
CA ALA A 322 -6.03 -6.47 -2.07
C ALA A 322 -5.15 -7.36 -2.96
N GLN A 323 -4.01 -6.82 -3.40
CA GLN A 323 -3.02 -7.57 -4.17
C GLN A 323 -2.27 -8.56 -3.26
N ARG A 324 -2.05 -9.78 -3.75
CA ARG A 324 -1.59 -10.93 -2.95
C ARG A 324 -0.19 -11.43 -3.27
N THR A 325 0.40 -11.07 -4.41
CA THR A 325 1.76 -11.47 -4.77
C THR A 325 2.58 -10.29 -5.31
N TYR A 326 3.90 -10.39 -5.20
CA TYR A 326 4.84 -9.49 -5.87
C TYR A 326 4.91 -9.76 -7.37
N ASN A 327 4.86 -11.04 -7.75
CA ASN A 327 4.87 -11.46 -9.15
C ASN A 327 3.47 -11.24 -9.72
N ASN A 328 3.33 -10.29 -10.64
CA ASN A 328 2.08 -9.91 -11.30
C ASN A 328 0.93 -9.57 -10.31
N PRO A 329 1.08 -8.50 -9.52
CA PRO A 329 0.16 -8.18 -8.42
C PRO A 329 -1.28 -7.89 -8.91
N ASP A 330 -1.45 -7.49 -10.16
CA ASP A 330 -2.77 -7.17 -10.70
C ASP A 330 -3.58 -8.39 -11.14
N SER A 331 -2.95 -9.55 -11.37
CA SER A 331 -3.68 -10.79 -11.65
C SER A 331 -4.03 -11.58 -10.39
N THR A 332 -3.39 -11.30 -9.26
CA THR A 332 -3.54 -12.02 -7.99
C THR A 332 -4.20 -11.15 -6.91
N GLN A 333 -5.51 -10.98 -7.00
CA GLN A 333 -6.28 -10.18 -6.03
C GLN A 333 -7.39 -10.99 -5.38
N THR A 334 -7.67 -10.67 -4.12
CA THR A 334 -8.90 -11.11 -3.43
C THR A 334 -9.53 -9.93 -2.70
N PRO A 335 -10.80 -10.01 -2.30
CA PRO A 335 -11.41 -8.99 -1.45
C PRO A 335 -10.54 -8.71 -0.22
N ALA A 336 -10.36 -7.41 0.08
CA ALA A 336 -9.56 -6.96 1.20
C ALA A 336 -10.25 -7.34 2.51
N THR A 337 -9.47 -7.91 3.42
CA THR A 337 -9.90 -8.22 4.78
C THR A 337 -9.59 -7.04 5.71
N PRO A 338 -10.16 -7.00 6.92
CA PRO A 338 -9.74 -6.07 7.96
C PRO A 338 -8.22 -6.06 8.23
N PHE A 339 -7.51 -7.18 8.06
CA PHE A 339 -6.04 -7.20 8.20
C PHE A 339 -5.30 -6.62 6.99
N ASP A 340 -5.98 -6.41 5.87
CA ASP A 340 -5.45 -5.72 4.70
C ASP A 340 -5.70 -4.21 4.76
N MET A 341 -6.90 -3.80 5.19
CA MET A 341 -7.37 -2.41 5.06
C MET A 341 -7.84 -1.75 6.34
N GLY A 342 -7.78 -2.43 7.49
CA GLY A 342 -8.32 -1.94 8.74
C GLY A 342 -9.82 -1.72 8.66
N ASN A 343 -10.25 -0.49 8.96
CA ASN A 343 -11.65 -0.08 8.83
C ASN A 343 -12.09 0.10 7.37
N GLY A 344 -11.17 0.34 6.44
CA GLY A 344 -11.50 0.60 5.03
C GLY A 344 -10.64 1.71 4.43
N PHE A 345 -11.06 2.23 3.28
CA PHE A 345 -10.43 3.38 2.66
C PHE A 345 -10.95 4.69 3.24
N VAL A 346 -10.04 5.63 3.48
CA VAL A 346 -10.33 6.91 4.11
C VAL A 346 -11.39 7.72 3.34
N ASN A 347 -12.33 8.32 4.07
CA ASN A 347 -13.33 9.25 3.54
C ASN A 347 -13.23 10.59 4.28
N ALA A 348 -12.58 11.56 3.65
CA ALA A 348 -12.29 12.85 4.24
C ALA A 348 -13.56 13.62 4.64
N THR A 349 -14.55 13.66 3.76
CA THR A 349 -15.78 14.43 3.98
C THR A 349 -16.61 13.81 5.09
N ALA A 350 -16.80 12.49 5.09
CA ALA A 350 -17.59 11.82 6.10
C ALA A 350 -16.94 11.90 7.49
N ALA A 351 -15.61 11.89 7.58
CA ALA A 351 -14.89 11.99 8.86
C ALA A 351 -15.07 13.36 9.58
N LEU A 352 -15.56 14.39 8.88
CA LEU A 352 -15.88 15.69 9.48
C LEU A 352 -17.28 15.74 10.12
N ASP A 353 -18.09 14.69 9.93
CA ASP A 353 -19.41 14.53 10.55
C ASP A 353 -19.69 13.04 10.87
N PRO A 354 -18.96 12.46 11.85
CA PRO A 354 -18.99 11.01 12.07
C PRO A 354 -20.24 10.50 12.80
N GLY A 355 -21.06 11.38 13.36
CA GLY A 355 -22.20 11.04 14.23
C GLY A 355 -21.77 10.47 15.59
N LEU A 356 -21.18 9.26 15.58
CA LEU A 356 -20.68 8.55 16.75
C LEU A 356 -19.17 8.40 16.73
N ILE A 357 -18.55 8.52 17.91
CA ILE A 357 -17.13 8.20 18.13
C ILE A 357 -16.92 7.21 19.28
N PHE A 358 -15.86 6.43 19.18
CA PHE A 358 -15.29 5.56 20.20
C PHE A 358 -14.07 6.28 20.79
N ASP A 359 -14.24 6.85 21.97
CA ASP A 359 -13.17 7.62 22.63
C ASP A 359 -12.44 6.75 23.67
N SER A 360 -11.12 6.88 23.73
CA SER A 360 -10.23 6.23 24.70
C SER A 360 -9.29 7.27 25.31
N SER A 361 -9.07 7.16 26.61
CA SER A 361 -8.22 8.06 27.38
C SER A 361 -6.79 7.52 27.51
N TYR A 362 -5.88 8.36 28.01
CA TYR A 362 -4.55 7.91 28.42
C TYR A 362 -4.60 6.82 29.49
N ASP A 363 -5.54 6.94 30.44
CA ASP A 363 -5.68 5.98 31.55
C ASP A 363 -6.13 4.60 31.06
N ASP A 364 -6.89 4.56 29.95
CA ASP A 364 -7.21 3.30 29.28
C ASP A 364 -5.93 2.67 28.71
N TYR A 365 -5.14 3.41 27.93
CA TYR A 365 -3.87 2.87 27.41
C TYR A 365 -2.87 2.49 28.51
N PHE A 366 -2.84 3.25 29.61
CA PHE A 366 -2.02 2.93 30.78
C PHE A 366 -2.50 1.64 31.46
N SER A 367 -3.81 1.48 31.67
CA SER A 367 -4.39 0.27 32.25
C SER A 367 -4.19 -0.96 31.36
N PHE A 368 -4.23 -0.79 30.05
CA PHE A 368 -3.92 -1.85 29.08
C PHE A 368 -2.46 -2.27 29.21
N LEU A 369 -1.54 -1.31 29.20
CA LEU A 369 -0.11 -1.59 29.40
C LEU A 369 0.11 -2.35 30.70
N CYS A 370 -0.54 -1.96 31.78
CA CYS A 370 -0.44 -2.64 33.07
C CYS A 370 -1.08 -4.03 33.11
N GLY A 371 -1.98 -4.36 32.18
CA GLY A 371 -2.54 -5.71 32.01
C GLY A 371 -1.62 -6.67 31.26
N ILE A 372 -0.60 -6.17 30.56
CA ILE A 372 0.40 -7.00 29.87
C ILE A 372 1.32 -7.65 30.90
N ASN A 373 1.43 -8.98 30.85
CA ASN A 373 2.25 -9.72 31.81
C ASN A 373 3.73 -9.28 31.77
N GLY A 374 4.29 -8.96 32.94
CA GLY A 374 5.69 -8.54 33.07
C GLY A 374 6.01 -7.11 32.61
N SER A 375 5.03 -6.33 32.15
CA SER A 375 5.26 -4.95 31.66
C SER A 375 5.52 -3.93 32.77
N GLY A 376 5.10 -4.23 34.01
CA GLY A 376 5.09 -3.29 35.14
C GLY A 376 6.38 -2.49 35.33
N PRO A 377 7.57 -3.12 35.45
CA PRO A 377 8.84 -2.40 35.60
C PRO A 377 9.12 -1.43 34.45
N VAL A 378 8.80 -1.81 33.21
CA VAL A 378 8.99 -0.96 32.03
C VAL A 378 8.02 0.22 32.06
N VAL A 379 6.75 -0.03 32.38
CA VAL A 379 5.73 1.02 32.51
C VAL A 379 6.12 2.02 33.59
N THR A 380 6.52 1.57 34.78
CA THR A 380 6.97 2.45 35.87
C THR A 380 8.16 3.30 35.46
N ASN A 381 9.18 2.68 34.83
CA ASN A 381 10.38 3.39 34.40
C ASN A 381 10.08 4.53 33.41
N TYR A 382 9.14 4.32 32.48
CA TYR A 382 8.81 5.32 31.47
C TYR A 382 7.76 6.35 31.90
N THR A 383 6.82 5.97 32.77
CA THR A 383 5.69 6.84 33.15
C THR A 383 5.87 7.51 34.50
N GLY A 384 6.79 7.00 35.34
CA GLY A 384 6.93 7.37 36.74
C GLY A 384 5.84 6.81 37.66
N ASN A 385 4.85 6.08 37.12
CA ASN A 385 3.71 5.55 37.86
C ASN A 385 3.73 4.02 37.84
N SER A 386 3.58 3.42 39.01
CA SER A 386 3.48 1.96 39.14
C SER A 386 2.14 1.45 38.63
N CYS A 387 2.16 0.25 38.05
CA CYS A 387 0.94 -0.44 37.67
C CYS A 387 0.13 -0.87 38.88
N MET A 388 -1.17 -0.55 38.86
CA MET A 388 -2.16 -1.21 39.70
C MET A 388 -2.51 -2.58 39.10
N ALA A 389 -3.13 -3.46 39.89
CA ALA A 389 -3.69 -4.71 39.34
C ALA A 389 -4.73 -4.38 38.27
N SER A 390 -4.39 -4.63 37.00
CA SER A 390 -5.26 -4.42 35.84
C SER A 390 -5.42 -5.75 35.12
N THR A 391 -6.65 -6.07 34.73
CA THR A 391 -6.96 -7.22 33.87
C THR A 391 -7.31 -6.78 32.45
N MET A 392 -7.09 -5.51 32.12
CA MET A 392 -7.51 -4.96 30.84
C MET A 392 -6.63 -5.47 29.70
N THR A 393 -7.27 -5.97 28.66
CA THR A 393 -6.61 -6.49 27.46
C THR A 393 -6.90 -5.62 26.24
N GLY A 394 -6.26 -5.93 25.11
CA GLY A 394 -6.47 -5.18 23.87
C GLY A 394 -7.93 -5.18 23.40
N ALA A 395 -8.67 -6.27 23.60
CA ALA A 395 -10.06 -6.38 23.17
C ALA A 395 -11.01 -5.45 23.96
N ASP A 396 -10.62 -5.07 25.18
CA ASP A 396 -11.42 -4.27 26.11
C ASP A 396 -11.25 -2.77 25.87
N LEU A 397 -10.18 -2.36 25.14
CA LEU A 397 -10.01 -0.97 24.72
C LEU A 397 -11.20 -0.51 23.87
N ASN A 398 -11.64 0.73 24.09
CA ASN A 398 -12.77 1.33 23.38
C ASN A 398 -12.37 1.80 21.97
N LEU A 399 -11.88 0.86 21.16
CA LEU A 399 -11.43 1.08 19.78
C LEU A 399 -12.61 0.94 18.81
N PRO A 400 -12.56 1.62 17.64
CA PRO A 400 -13.53 1.48 16.56
C PRO A 400 -13.30 0.16 15.77
N SER A 401 -13.14 -0.95 16.48
CA SER A 401 -12.98 -2.30 15.96
C SER A 401 -13.16 -3.33 17.07
N ILE A 402 -13.57 -4.54 16.71
CA ILE A 402 -13.55 -5.70 17.60
C ILE A 402 -12.59 -6.72 17.01
N THR A 403 -11.49 -7.02 17.71
CA THR A 403 -10.54 -8.06 17.33
C THR A 403 -10.32 -8.99 18.50
N ILE A 404 -10.49 -10.29 18.27
CA ILE A 404 -10.25 -11.34 19.27
C ILE A 404 -9.26 -12.33 18.66
N ALA A 405 -8.05 -12.38 19.20
CA ALA A 405 -7.01 -13.29 18.77
C ALA A 405 -7.38 -14.75 19.05
N VAL A 406 -7.86 -15.01 20.27
CA VAL A 406 -8.31 -16.34 20.69
C VAL A 406 -9.65 -16.20 21.40
N LEU A 407 -10.72 -16.66 20.75
CA LEU A 407 -12.05 -16.77 21.35
C LEU A 407 -12.19 -18.16 21.98
N ASN A 408 -12.05 -18.22 23.30
CA ASN A 408 -12.23 -19.46 24.07
C ASN A 408 -13.65 -19.54 24.63
N GLU A 409 -14.47 -20.42 24.06
CA GLU A 409 -15.91 -20.57 24.29
C GLU A 409 -16.72 -19.29 24.07
N SER A 410 -16.63 -18.34 25.01
CA SER A 410 -17.38 -17.10 24.99
C SER A 410 -16.57 -15.93 25.53
N ARG A 411 -16.90 -14.73 25.06
CA ARG A 411 -16.36 -13.47 25.58
C ARG A 411 -17.43 -12.40 25.56
N ILE A 412 -17.51 -11.64 26.64
CA ILE A 412 -18.33 -10.42 26.71
C ILE A 412 -17.41 -9.23 26.51
N LEU A 413 -17.77 -8.35 25.56
CA LEU A 413 -17.05 -7.12 25.27
C LEU A 413 -18.00 -5.93 25.42
N THR A 414 -17.44 -4.78 25.77
CA THR A 414 -18.21 -3.53 25.78
C THR A 414 -17.53 -2.46 24.93
N ARG A 415 -18.35 -1.60 24.33
CA ARG A 415 -17.93 -0.37 23.66
C ARG A 415 -18.79 0.77 24.14
N THR A 416 -18.19 1.94 24.31
CA THR A 416 -18.91 3.16 24.66
C THR A 416 -18.84 4.12 23.49
N VAL A 417 -19.99 4.43 22.89
CA VAL A 417 -20.08 5.43 21.83
C VAL A 417 -20.47 6.78 22.43
N THR A 418 -19.94 7.87 21.87
CA THR A 418 -20.33 9.25 22.21
C THR A 418 -20.94 9.91 20.98
N ASN A 419 -22.13 10.51 21.13
CA ASN A 419 -22.74 11.31 20.06
C ASN A 419 -22.07 12.69 19.98
N VAL A 420 -21.49 13.00 18.82
CA VAL A 420 -20.81 14.29 18.54
C VAL A 420 -21.60 15.15 17.53
N ALA A 421 -22.75 14.66 17.08
CA ALA A 421 -23.70 15.37 16.24
C ALA A 421 -24.93 15.80 17.05
N ALA A 422 -26.04 16.08 16.36
CA ALA A 422 -27.32 16.37 17.00
C ALA A 422 -27.96 15.10 17.58
N ASP A 423 -28.99 15.27 18.42
CA ASP A 423 -29.80 14.18 18.97
C ASP A 423 -30.29 13.24 17.86
N GLU A 424 -30.10 11.93 18.02
CA GLU A 424 -30.35 10.96 16.96
C GLU A 424 -30.65 9.57 17.53
N SER A 425 -31.45 8.78 16.79
CA SER A 425 -31.71 7.38 17.13
C SER A 425 -30.93 6.46 16.22
N TYR A 426 -30.24 5.48 16.81
CA TYR A 426 -29.41 4.52 16.09
C TYR A 426 -29.98 3.12 16.16
N THR A 427 -29.93 2.41 15.03
CA THR A 427 -30.11 0.96 14.94
C THR A 427 -28.76 0.29 14.76
N VAL A 428 -28.51 -0.76 15.55
CA VAL A 428 -27.29 -1.57 15.48
C VAL A 428 -27.56 -2.82 14.66
N SER A 429 -26.82 -3.00 13.57
CA SER A 429 -26.84 -4.20 12.73
C SER A 429 -25.44 -4.80 12.69
N TYR A 430 -25.33 -6.12 12.53
CA TYR A 430 -24.03 -6.79 12.50
C TYR A 430 -24.03 -8.01 11.59
N SER A 431 -22.83 -8.34 11.12
CA SER A 431 -22.50 -9.59 10.44
C SER A 431 -21.49 -10.32 11.31
N ALA A 432 -21.83 -11.53 11.75
CA ALA A 432 -20.96 -12.32 12.63
C ALA A 432 -19.81 -12.95 11.82
N PRO A 433 -18.57 -12.97 12.36
CA PRO A 433 -17.48 -13.73 11.78
C PRO A 433 -17.83 -15.22 11.63
N TYR A 434 -17.39 -15.85 10.54
CA TYR A 434 -17.61 -17.30 10.35
C TYR A 434 -17.10 -18.11 11.55
N GLY A 435 -17.92 -19.05 12.04
CA GLY A 435 -17.65 -19.86 13.21
C GLY A 435 -17.90 -19.17 14.57
N VAL A 436 -18.60 -18.03 14.56
CA VAL A 436 -18.89 -17.23 15.76
C VAL A 436 -20.37 -16.83 15.78
N ALA A 437 -21.02 -16.95 16.94
CA ALA A 437 -22.33 -16.37 17.22
C ALA A 437 -22.16 -15.06 17.99
N VAL A 438 -22.90 -14.02 17.58
CA VAL A 438 -22.81 -12.68 18.17
C VAL A 438 -24.21 -12.22 18.57
N SER A 439 -24.34 -11.64 19.76
CA SER A 439 -25.49 -10.84 20.16
C SER A 439 -25.05 -9.46 20.66
N VAL A 440 -25.89 -8.46 20.44
CA VAL A 440 -25.61 -7.06 20.78
C VAL A 440 -26.76 -6.47 21.59
N ALA A 441 -26.45 -5.70 22.62
CA ALA A 441 -27.43 -4.99 23.42
C ALA A 441 -26.94 -3.57 23.79
N PRO A 442 -27.78 -2.53 23.64
CA PRO A 442 -29.07 -2.53 22.95
C PRO A 442 -28.93 -2.63 21.42
N THR A 443 -29.98 -3.09 20.73
CA THR A 443 -30.04 -3.11 19.25
C THR A 443 -30.58 -1.80 18.67
N GLN A 444 -31.25 -0.98 19.47
CA GLN A 444 -31.70 0.37 19.13
C GLN A 444 -31.57 1.29 20.35
N PHE A 445 -31.18 2.54 20.14
CA PHE A 445 -31.08 3.52 21.21
C PHE A 445 -31.21 4.96 20.69
N PHE A 446 -31.78 5.83 21.51
CA PHE A 446 -31.70 7.28 21.35
C PHE A 446 -30.49 7.81 22.12
N ILE A 447 -29.76 8.74 21.52
CA ILE A 447 -28.62 9.39 22.18
C ILE A 447 -28.61 10.89 21.90
N ALA A 448 -28.74 11.69 22.96
CA ALA A 448 -28.63 13.14 22.86
C ALA A 448 -27.19 13.58 22.60
N SER A 449 -27.01 14.76 22.02
CA SER A 449 -25.71 15.35 21.73
C SER A 449 -24.81 15.39 22.97
N GLY A 450 -23.55 14.96 22.82
CA GLY A 450 -22.55 14.90 23.90
C GLY A 450 -22.78 13.77 24.92
N ARG A 451 -23.83 12.95 24.78
CA ARG A 451 -24.08 11.82 25.68
C ARG A 451 -23.36 10.56 25.19
N LYS A 452 -23.16 9.64 26.14
CA LYS A 452 -22.53 8.33 25.93
C LYS A 452 -23.58 7.21 25.99
N GLN A 453 -23.40 6.19 25.16
CA GLN A 453 -24.17 4.95 25.20
C GLN A 453 -23.22 3.75 25.27
N LEU A 454 -23.48 2.85 26.22
CA LEU A 454 -22.78 1.58 26.35
C LEU A 454 -23.44 0.54 25.44
N ILE A 455 -22.61 -0.20 24.70
CA ILE A 455 -23.00 -1.31 23.82
C ILE A 455 -22.27 -2.56 24.28
N THR A 456 -23.02 -3.61 24.56
CA THR A 456 -22.49 -4.90 25.03
C THR A 456 -22.58 -5.93 23.90
N PHE A 457 -21.49 -6.64 23.68
CA PHE A 457 -21.38 -7.74 22.72
C PHE A 457 -21.17 -9.04 23.49
N VAL A 458 -21.99 -10.06 23.23
CA VAL A 458 -21.74 -11.43 23.68
C VAL A 458 -21.31 -12.24 22.47
N VAL A 459 -20.12 -12.81 22.54
CA VAL A 459 -19.45 -13.47 21.43
C VAL A 459 -19.20 -14.92 21.82
N ASN A 460 -19.70 -15.88 21.04
CA ASN A 460 -19.55 -17.31 21.32
C ASN A 460 -18.90 -18.02 20.12
N ALA A 461 -17.90 -18.85 20.36
CA ALA A 461 -17.37 -19.77 19.36
C ALA A 461 -18.41 -20.86 19.09
N THR A 462 -18.68 -21.15 17.82
CA THR A 462 -19.61 -22.23 17.42
C THR A 462 -18.89 -23.42 16.80
N MET A 463 -17.58 -23.30 16.58
CA MET A 463 -16.74 -24.37 16.05
C MET A 463 -15.27 -24.13 16.42
N ASN A 464 -14.48 -25.21 16.41
CA ASN A 464 -13.02 -25.12 16.48
C ASN A 464 -12.45 -24.69 15.11
N SER A 465 -11.66 -23.62 15.07
CA SER A 465 -10.94 -23.20 13.87
C SER A 465 -9.79 -22.25 14.21
N SER A 466 -8.64 -22.42 13.55
CA SER A 466 -7.49 -21.51 13.64
C SER A 466 -7.45 -20.46 12.52
N SER A 467 -8.41 -20.51 11.58
CA SER A 467 -8.46 -19.57 10.46
C SER A 467 -9.19 -18.29 10.83
N ALA A 468 -8.58 -17.14 10.52
CA ALA A 468 -9.22 -15.85 10.74
C ALA A 468 -10.55 -15.73 9.97
N SER A 469 -11.55 -15.15 10.63
CA SER A 469 -12.84 -14.84 10.03
C SER A 469 -13.26 -13.42 10.40
N PHE A 470 -14.11 -12.85 9.55
CA PHE A 470 -14.42 -11.43 9.56
C PHE A 470 -15.91 -11.19 9.46
N GLY A 471 -16.34 -10.09 10.07
CA GLY A 471 -17.68 -9.56 10.10
C GLY A 471 -17.62 -8.04 10.32
N ASN A 472 -18.76 -7.44 10.65
CA ASN A 472 -18.84 -6.01 10.93
C ASN A 472 -19.98 -5.70 11.90
N VAL A 473 -19.91 -4.53 12.51
CA VAL A 473 -20.99 -3.92 13.28
C VAL A 473 -21.22 -2.52 12.73
N GLY A 474 -22.45 -2.23 12.34
CA GLY A 474 -22.87 -0.93 11.84
C GLY A 474 -23.90 -0.28 12.75
N PHE A 475 -23.69 1.00 13.02
CA PHE A 475 -24.61 1.90 13.69
C PHE A 475 -25.22 2.81 12.63
N TYR A 476 -26.53 2.72 12.46
CA TYR A 476 -27.28 3.42 11.42
C TYR A 476 -28.24 4.40 12.08
N GLY A 477 -27.93 5.69 11.94
CA GLY A 477 -28.72 6.78 12.50
C GLY A 477 -29.87 7.20 11.59
N ASP A 478 -31.00 7.59 12.18
CA ASP A 478 -32.20 8.04 11.46
C ASP A 478 -32.02 9.41 10.76
N LYS A 479 -30.92 10.12 11.01
CA LYS A 479 -30.52 11.34 10.27
C LYS A 479 -29.45 11.09 9.21
N GLY A 480 -29.12 9.83 8.94
CA GLY A 480 -28.21 9.43 7.87
C GLY A 480 -26.76 9.20 8.29
N HIS A 481 -26.41 9.39 9.57
CA HIS A 481 -25.09 9.01 10.06
C HIS A 481 -24.92 7.49 9.99
N ARG A 482 -23.71 7.08 9.59
CA ARG A 482 -23.32 5.67 9.52
C ARG A 482 -21.94 5.52 10.12
N ALA A 483 -21.85 4.73 11.19
CA ALA A 483 -20.58 4.32 11.77
C ALA A 483 -20.44 2.80 11.62
N ILE A 484 -19.37 2.33 10.97
CA ILE A 484 -19.12 0.90 10.79
C ILE A 484 -17.79 0.57 11.43
N ILE A 485 -17.75 -0.54 12.17
CA ILE A 485 -16.52 -1.09 12.73
C ILE A 485 -16.35 -2.55 12.30
N PRO A 486 -15.13 -2.98 11.93
CA PRO A 486 -14.83 -4.35 11.60
C PRO A 486 -14.85 -5.25 12.85
N PHE A 487 -15.25 -6.51 12.64
CA PHE A 487 -15.23 -7.56 13.65
C PHE A 487 -14.34 -8.70 13.13
N SER A 488 -13.22 -8.98 13.78
CA SER A 488 -12.29 -10.06 13.44
C SER A 488 -12.15 -11.05 14.59
N VAL A 489 -12.22 -12.35 14.29
CA VAL A 489 -11.84 -13.41 15.24
C VAL A 489 -10.83 -14.32 14.56
N ILE A 490 -9.67 -14.53 15.18
CA ILE A 490 -8.60 -15.33 14.58
C ILE A 490 -8.82 -16.80 14.91
N SER A 491 -8.56 -17.22 16.15
CA SER A 491 -8.78 -18.58 16.63
C SER A 491 -10.09 -18.71 17.40
N LYS A 492 -10.80 -19.83 17.22
CA LYS A 492 -12.04 -20.18 17.91
C LYS A 492 -11.88 -21.54 18.56
N VAL A 493 -12.23 -21.63 19.82
CA VAL A 493 -12.18 -22.87 20.61
C VAL A 493 -13.54 -23.12 21.24
N VAL A 494 -14.05 -24.32 21.07
CA VAL A 494 -15.25 -24.87 21.71
C VAL A 494 -14.84 -26.14 22.42
N TYR A 495 -15.18 -26.26 23.71
CA TYR A 495 -15.04 -27.52 24.42
C TYR A 495 -16.24 -28.41 24.11
N SER A 496 -15.97 -29.68 23.80
CA SER A 496 -17.02 -30.69 23.72
C SER A 496 -17.58 -30.93 25.12
N THR A 497 -18.83 -30.49 25.34
CA THR A 497 -19.66 -30.92 26.47
C THR A 497 -20.19 -32.32 26.28
#